data_AF-A0A6N1AMD5-F1
#
_entry.id   AF-A0A6N1AMD5-F1
#
_cell.length_a   1.000
_cell.length_b   1.000
_cell.length_c   1.000
_cell.angle_alpha   90.00
_cell.angle_beta   90.00
_cell.angle_gamma   90.00
#
_symmetry.space_group_name_H-M   'P 1'
#
loop_
_entity.id
_entity.type
_entity.pdbx_description
1 polymer ?
#
loop_
_entity_poly.entity_id
_entity_poly.type
_entity_poly.pdbx_seq_one_letter_code
_entity_poly.pdbx_strand_id
1 'polypeptide(L)'
;MPQPYPRFHPGPSAGLLDSFSERGARELARRIRTAWANIGWDVEVRVERLASEDVGDGRSIAHFIVRSDLINGMPQRRLEAAAARPLPRAA
;
A
#
# COMPACT_ATOMS: atom_id res chain seq x y z
N MET A 1 5.66 20.73 16.12
CA MET A 1 4.63 20.91 15.07
C MET A 1 4.44 19.58 14.36
N PRO A 2 3.26 18.93 14.39
CA PRO A 2 3.02 17.78 13.53
C PRO A 2 3.09 18.25 12.07
N GLN A 3 3.91 17.60 11.24
CA GLN A 3 4.00 17.97 9.82
C GLN A 3 2.66 17.63 9.15
N PRO A 4 2.00 18.61 8.49
CA PRO A 4 0.69 18.40 7.87
C PRO A 4 0.76 17.49 6.63
N TYR A 5 1.94 17.37 6.03
CA TYR A 5 2.20 16.55 4.86
C TYR A 5 3.43 15.68 5.07
N PRO A 6 3.40 14.41 4.64
CA PRO A 6 4.57 13.55 4.69
C PRO A 6 5.66 14.07 3.74
N ARG A 7 6.92 13.85 4.08
CA ARG A 7 8.02 14.01 3.12
C ARG A 7 7.95 12.88 2.10
N PHE A 8 8.36 13.17 0.85
CA PHE A 8 8.56 12.13 -0.16
C PHE A 8 9.49 11.05 0.41
N HIS A 9 8.98 9.83 0.52
CA HIS A 9 9.77 8.69 0.93
C HIS A 9 10.13 7.90 -0.33
N PRO A 10 11.40 7.96 -0.81
CA PRO A 10 11.81 7.08 -1.89
C PRO A 10 11.49 5.65 -1.43
N GLY A 11 10.77 4.90 -2.26
CA GLY A 11 10.12 3.66 -1.88
C GLY A 11 11.05 2.68 -1.15
N PRO A 12 10.52 1.74 -0.35
CA PRO A 12 11.30 0.89 0.55
C PRO A 12 12.18 -0.18 -0.15
N SER A 13 12.35 -0.06 -1.46
CA SER A 13 13.03 -1.02 -2.33
C SER A 13 14.56 -0.86 -2.35
N ALA A 14 15.16 -0.28 -1.30
CA ALA A 14 16.61 -0.33 -1.14
C ALA A 14 17.01 -1.78 -0.82
N GLY A 15 17.51 -2.51 -1.83
CA GLY A 15 18.06 -3.86 -1.70
C GLY A 15 17.48 -4.89 -2.67
N LEU A 16 18.14 -6.05 -2.76
CA LEU A 16 17.70 -7.23 -3.51
C LEU A 16 16.45 -7.82 -2.84
N LEU A 17 15.27 -7.39 -3.29
CA LEU A 17 14.00 -7.98 -2.87
C LEU A 17 13.50 -8.90 -3.97
N ASP A 18 13.17 -10.14 -3.61
CA ASP A 18 12.58 -11.10 -4.54
C ASP A 18 11.10 -10.76 -4.78
N SER A 19 10.84 -9.76 -5.61
CA SER A 19 9.48 -9.28 -5.91
C SER A 19 8.60 -10.29 -6.65
N PHE A 20 9.16 -11.43 -7.08
CA PHE A 20 8.45 -12.43 -7.88
C PHE A 20 7.84 -13.55 -7.02
N SER A 21 8.25 -13.70 -5.76
CA SER A 21 7.64 -14.66 -4.83
C SER A 21 6.58 -14.02 -3.94
N GLU A 22 5.65 -14.85 -3.46
CA GLU A 22 4.69 -14.43 -2.43
C GLU A 22 5.39 -13.85 -1.19
N ARG A 23 6.51 -14.49 -0.81
CA ARG A 23 7.30 -14.08 0.34
C ARG A 23 7.86 -12.68 0.15
N GLY A 24 8.43 -12.38 -1.01
CA GLY A 24 8.95 -11.04 -1.27
C GLY A 24 7.85 -10.00 -1.46
N ALA A 25 6.72 -10.34 -2.07
CA ALA A 25 5.56 -9.44 -2.13
C ALA A 25 5.03 -9.09 -0.73
N ARG A 26 4.94 -10.08 0.18
CA ARG A 26 4.57 -9.84 1.60
C ARG A 26 5.60 -8.98 2.33
N GLU A 27 6.89 -9.21 2.09
CA GLU A 27 7.96 -8.42 2.69
C GLU A 27 7.94 -6.97 2.18
N LEU A 28 7.75 -6.75 0.88
CA LEU A 28 7.58 -5.42 0.30
C LEU A 28 6.41 -4.69 0.95
N ALA A 29 5.25 -5.37 1.03
CA ALA A 29 4.06 -4.80 1.66
C ALA A 29 4.31 -4.42 3.13
N ARG A 30 5.03 -5.26 3.87
CA ARG A 30 5.45 -4.97 5.26
C ARG A 30 6.34 -3.73 5.33
N ARG A 31 7.35 -3.61 4.47
CA ARG A 31 8.27 -2.47 4.47
C ARG A 31 7.57 -1.15 4.12
N ILE A 32 6.65 -1.15 3.16
CA ILE A 32 5.85 0.04 2.82
C ILE A 32 5.07 0.50 4.05
N ARG A 33 4.34 -0.41 4.71
CA ARG A 33 3.57 -0.09 5.93
C ARG A 33 4.47 0.45 7.04
N THR A 34 5.60 -0.21 7.31
CA THR A 34 6.52 0.22 8.38
C THR A 34 7.14 1.60 8.10
N ALA A 35 7.54 1.88 6.87
CA ALA A 35 8.13 3.17 6.51
C ALA A 35 7.16 4.34 6.78
N TRP A 36 5.89 4.18 6.41
CA TRP A 36 4.87 5.20 6.66
C TRP A 36 4.43 5.29 8.12
N ALA A 37 4.28 4.15 8.79
CA ALA A 37 3.95 4.10 10.21
C ALA A 37 4.99 4.81 11.08
N ASN A 38 6.28 4.69 10.74
CA ASN A 38 7.38 5.38 11.43
C ASN A 38 7.29 6.91 11.34
N ILE A 39 6.54 7.44 10.36
CA ILE A 39 6.33 8.88 10.14
C ILE A 39 4.93 9.30 10.60
N GLY A 40 4.16 8.39 11.21
CA GLY A 40 2.84 8.65 11.76
C GLY A 40 1.70 8.58 10.75
N TRP A 41 1.90 7.91 9.61
CA TRP A 41 0.89 7.75 8.56
C TRP A 41 0.45 6.29 8.46
N ASP A 42 -0.86 6.09 8.35
CA ASP A 42 -1.45 4.79 8.03
C ASP A 42 -1.68 4.68 6.52
N VAL A 43 -1.30 3.54 5.95
CA VAL A 43 -1.39 3.26 4.52
C VAL A 43 -1.95 1.86 4.31
N GLU A 44 -2.84 1.74 3.34
CA GLU A 44 -3.34 0.44 2.94
C GLU A 44 -2.39 -0.20 1.94
N VAL A 45 -1.94 -1.42 2.24
CA VAL A 45 -1.08 -2.18 1.33
C VAL A 45 -1.54 -3.64 1.28
N ARG A 46 -1.95 -4.09 0.09
CA ARG A 46 -2.45 -5.44 -0.17
C ARG A 46 -1.52 -6.20 -1.11
N VAL A 47 -1.38 -7.49 -0.87
CA VAL A 47 -0.73 -8.42 -1.80
C VAL A 47 -1.82 -9.11 -2.60
N GLU A 48 -1.76 -9.01 -3.92
CA GLU A 48 -2.69 -9.70 -4.80
C GLU A 48 -1.95 -10.74 -5.63
N ARG A 49 -2.58 -11.90 -5.80
CA ARG A 49 -2.10 -12.95 -6.70
C ARG A 49 -2.78 -12.73 -8.06
N LEU A 50 -2.00 -12.41 -9.09
CA LEU A 50 -2.47 -12.57 -10.46
C LEU A 50 -2.38 -14.04 -10.84
N ALA A 51 -3.49 -14.54 -11.39
CA ALA A 51 -3.53 -15.90 -11.91
C ALA A 51 -2.53 -16.06 -13.07
N SER A 52 -2.05 -17.29 -13.17
CA SER A 52 -0.98 -17.78 -14.03
C SER A 52 -1.17 -17.42 -15.50
N GLU A 53 -0.10 -16.96 -16.16
CA GLU A 53 0.02 -17.23 -17.60
C GLU A 53 0.42 -18.71 -17.75
N ASP A 54 -0.33 -19.44 -18.58
CA ASP A 54 0.09 -20.75 -19.08
C ASP A 54 1.27 -20.53 -20.04
N VAL A 55 2.48 -20.51 -19.47
CA VAL A 55 3.69 -20.74 -20.25
C VAL A 55 3.54 -22.18 -20.77
N GLY A 56 3.39 -22.36 -22.08
CA GLY A 56 2.86 -23.57 -22.77
C GLY A 56 3.58 -24.91 -22.55
N ASP A 57 4.33 -25.03 -21.45
CA ASP A 57 5.04 -26.18 -20.89
C ASP A 57 4.35 -26.75 -19.62
N GLY A 58 3.10 -26.34 -19.31
CA GLY A 58 2.34 -26.85 -18.16
C GLY A 58 2.76 -26.27 -16.79
N ARG A 59 3.53 -25.17 -16.79
CA ARG A 59 3.97 -24.48 -15.57
C ARG A 59 3.17 -23.20 -15.36
N SER A 60 2.33 -23.19 -14.33
CA SER A 60 1.65 -22.00 -13.84
C SER A 60 2.58 -21.15 -12.97
N ILE A 61 3.07 -20.01 -13.48
CA ILE A 61 3.80 -19.03 -12.66
C ILE A 61 2.78 -18.08 -12.04
N ALA A 62 2.56 -18.19 -10.73
CA ALA A 62 1.75 -17.21 -10.02
C ALA A 62 2.55 -15.92 -9.85
N HIS A 63 2.05 -14.82 -10.43
CA HIS A 63 2.64 -13.49 -10.23
C HIS A 63 1.98 -12.83 -9.02
N PHE A 64 2.78 -12.26 -8.13
CA PHE A 64 2.29 -11.50 -6.99
C PHE A 64 2.55 -10.01 -7.23
N ILE A 65 1.53 -9.18 -7.01
CA ILE A 65 1.68 -7.72 -7.03
C ILE A 65 1.37 -7.14 -5.66
N VAL A 66 1.95 -5.98 -5.39
CA VAL A 66 1.66 -5.20 -4.18
C VAL A 66 0.91 -3.95 -4.61
N ARG A 67 -0.33 -3.80 -4.14
CA ARG A 67 -1.15 -2.60 -4.35
C ARG A 67 -1.17 -1.76 -3.09
N SER A 68 -1.16 -0.43 -3.26
CA SER A 68 -1.26 0.52 -2.15
C SER A 68 -2.20 1.67 -2.47
N ASP A 69 -2.76 2.29 -1.43
CA ASP A 69 -3.57 3.52 -1.52
C ASP A 69 -2.74 4.81 -1.71
N LEU A 70 -1.42 4.68 -1.91
CA LEU A 70 -0.52 5.78 -2.21
C LEU A 70 -0.81 6.40 -3.58
N ILE A 71 -0.84 7.73 -3.64
CA ILE A 71 -0.91 8.49 -4.90
C ILE A 71 0.44 9.16 -5.12
N ASN A 72 1.10 8.87 -6.25
CA ASN A 72 2.45 9.36 -6.55
C ASN A 72 3.46 9.07 -5.42
N GLY A 73 3.31 7.92 -4.75
CA GLY A 73 4.16 7.52 -3.63
C GLY A 73 3.87 8.27 -2.32
N MET A 74 2.74 8.98 -2.19
CA MET A 74 2.36 9.72 -1.00
C MET A 74 1.05 9.19 -0.40
N PRO A 75 0.95 9.03 0.92
CA PRO A 75 -0.31 8.66 1.57
C PRO A 75 -1.33 9.78 1.41
N GLN A 76 -2.58 9.40 1.17
CA GLN A 76 -3.69 10.33 1.23
C GLN A 76 -4.19 10.40 2.67
N ARG A 77 -4.40 11.61 3.17
CA ARG A 77 -5.04 11.79 4.48
C ARG A 77 -6.45 11.23 4.35
N ARG A 78 -6.72 10.10 5.01
CA ARG A 78 -8.09 9.62 5.22
C ARG A 78 -8.77 10.73 6.00
N LEU A 79 -9.66 11.48 5.36
CA LEU A 79 -10.56 12.37 6.07
C LEU A 79 -11.28 11.47 7.05
N GLU A 80 -10.94 11.57 8.32
CA GLU A 80 -11.66 10.87 9.38
C GLU A 80 -13.14 11.17 9.12
N ALA A 81 -13.96 10.12 9.03
CA ALA A 81 -15.41 10.23 8.90
C ALA A 81 -16.05 10.80 10.19
N ALA A 82 -15.39 11.78 10.83
CA ALA A 82 -15.79 12.47 12.04
C ALA A 82 -16.66 13.73 11.75
N ALA A 83 -17.15 13.90 10.52
CA ALA A 83 -18.02 15.02 10.16
C ALA A 83 -19.34 14.62 9.47
N ALA A 84 -19.73 13.34 9.48
CA ALA A 84 -21.11 12.96 9.15
C ALA A 84 -22.02 13.12 10.39
N ARG A 85 -22.01 14.30 11.00
CA ARG A 85 -23.04 14.67 11.98
C ARG A 85 -24.19 15.26 11.15
N PRO A 86 -25.36 14.61 11.04
CA PRO A 86 -26.47 15.20 10.30
C PRO A 86 -26.84 16.52 10.98
N LEU A 87 -26.75 17.62 10.23
CA LEU A 87 -27.32 18.89 10.68
C LEU A 87 -28.82 18.66 10.88
N PRO A 88 -29.40 19.00 12.06
CA PRO A 88 -30.83 18.92 12.24
C PRO A 88 -31.49 19.84 11.20
N ARG A 89 -32.34 19.24 10.37
CA ARG A 89 -33.16 19.95 9.40
C ARG A 89 -34.07 20.89 10.19
N ALA A 90 -33.84 22.19 10.06
CA ALA A 90 -34.74 23.20 10.61
C ALA A 90 -36.13 23.00 9.99
N ALA A 91 -37.14 22.87 10.87
CA ALA A 91 -38.55 22.84 10.52
C ALA A 91 -39.07 24.26 10.29
#